data_AF-H3ABH7-F1
#
_entry.id   AF-H3ABH7-F1
#
_cell.length_a   1.000
_cell.length_b   1.000
_cell.length_c   1.000
_cell.angle_alpha   90.00
_cell.angle_beta   90.00
_cell.angle_gamma   90.00
#
_symmetry.space_group_name_H-M   'P 1'
#
loop_
_entity.id
_entity.type
_entity.pdbx_description
1 polymer ?
#
loop_
_entity_poly.entity_id
_entity_poly.type
_entity_poly.pdbx_seq_one_letter_code
_entity_poly.pdbx_strand_id
1 'polypeptide(L)'
;MEGWQWDGKTKLDAQGLHSSIQSLETIVSIVALKNVLAPLRGITVKLQKRDINIHSAYKQISSVIAVVASIREDTDNVFKDWYSEISSLAEKVDITLQIPRLAGQQKHRSNQPANSTEEYYKCAIVIPFVDYMLSEINLLENTHVYILFKVFRLE
;
A
#
# COMPACT_ATOMS: atom_id res chain seq x y z
N MET A 1 25.37 37.98 10.85
CA MET A 1 24.03 37.59 10.38
C MET A 1 23.49 36.60 11.39
N GLU A 2 22.53 37.02 12.18
CA GLU A 2 21.95 36.20 13.25
C GLU A 2 21.09 35.11 12.59
N GLY A 3 21.52 33.85 12.72
CA GLY A 3 20.87 32.72 12.07
C GLY A 3 19.48 32.49 12.66
N TRP A 4 18.46 32.38 11.82
CA TRP A 4 17.10 32.02 12.21
C TRP A 4 17.13 30.77 13.09
N GLN A 5 16.75 30.91 14.36
CA GLN A 5 16.68 29.78 15.29
C GLN A 5 15.25 29.22 15.31
N TRP A 6 15.09 27.99 14.81
CA TRP A 6 13.83 27.25 14.94
C TRP A 6 13.50 27.01 16.42
N ASP A 7 12.22 27.16 16.77
CA ASP A 7 11.73 26.87 18.11
C ASP A 7 11.87 25.38 18.43
N GLY A 8 11.86 25.06 19.73
CA GLY A 8 12.08 23.69 20.21
C GLY A 8 11.03 22.71 19.70
N LYS A 9 9.77 23.14 19.54
CA LYS A 9 8.69 22.27 19.06
C LYS A 9 8.89 21.92 17.59
N THR A 10 9.18 22.89 16.73
CA THR A 10 9.46 22.63 15.31
C THR A 10 10.62 21.67 15.11
N LYS A 11 11.68 21.78 15.92
CA LYS A 11 12.82 20.84 15.89
C LYS A 11 12.41 19.42 16.27
N LEU A 12 11.63 19.28 17.35
CA LEU A 12 11.13 18.00 17.82
C LEU A 12 10.19 17.35 16.80
N ASP A 13 9.26 18.11 16.22
CA ASP A 13 8.33 17.62 15.20
C ASP A 13 9.08 17.15 13.95
N ALA A 14 10.07 17.93 13.49
CA ALA A 14 10.91 17.55 12.35
C ALA A 14 11.72 16.28 12.63
N GLN A 15 12.29 16.14 13.83
CA GLN A 15 12.99 14.93 14.25
C GLN A 15 12.06 13.71 14.31
N GLY A 16 10.85 13.87 14.84
CA GLY A 16 9.84 12.82 14.88
C GLY A 16 9.41 12.37 13.48
N LEU A 17 9.20 13.31 12.57
CA LEU A 17 8.87 13.01 11.17
C LEU A 17 10.02 12.30 10.46
N HIS A 18 11.26 12.80 10.63
CA HIS A 18 12.46 12.17 10.06
C HIS A 18 12.58 10.71 10.52
N SER A 19 12.45 10.46 11.83
CA SER A 19 12.46 9.11 12.37
C SER A 19 11.32 8.24 11.85
N SER A 20 10.13 8.82 11.63
CA SER A 20 8.96 8.09 11.12
C SER A 20 9.16 7.67 9.67
N ILE A 21 9.65 8.58 8.82
CA ILE A 21 9.92 8.32 7.39
C ILE A 21 11.01 7.27 7.23
N GLN A 22 12.01 7.27 8.12
CA GLN A 22 13.08 6.27 8.16
C GLN A 22 12.70 5.02 9.00
N SER A 23 11.42 4.74 9.18
CA SER A 23 11.00 3.51 9.82
C SER A 23 10.92 2.37 8.81
N LEU A 24 11.24 1.15 9.25
CA LEU A 24 11.08 -0.04 8.43
C LEU A 24 9.61 -0.28 8.03
N GLU A 25 8.67 0.08 8.91
CA GLU A 25 7.22 0.07 8.61
C GLU A 25 6.88 0.98 7.42
N THR A 26 7.45 2.19 7.35
CA THR A 26 7.27 3.10 6.22
C THR A 26 7.88 2.54 4.94
N ILE A 27 9.10 1.97 4.99
CA ILE A 27 9.73 1.38 3.81
C ILE A 27 8.90 0.22 3.25
N VAL A 28 8.48 -0.72 4.11
CA VAL A 28 7.61 -1.84 3.73
C VAL A 28 6.32 -1.32 3.10
N SER A 29 5.69 -0.32 3.74
CA SER A 29 4.44 0.27 3.26
C SER A 29 4.61 0.91 1.88
N ILE A 30 5.71 1.64 1.63
CA ILE A 30 5.99 2.27 0.33
C ILE A 30 6.21 1.21 -0.76
N VAL A 31 6.97 0.15 -0.47
CA VAL A 31 7.22 -0.93 -1.44
C VAL A 31 5.91 -1.67 -1.78
N ALA A 32 5.11 -2.01 -0.76
CA ALA A 32 3.81 -2.62 -0.97
C ALA A 32 2.88 -1.71 -1.78
N LEU A 33 2.80 -0.42 -1.42
CA LEU A 33 2.01 0.58 -2.13
C LEU A 33 2.41 0.68 -3.61
N LYS A 34 3.71 0.82 -3.88
CA LYS A 34 4.27 0.87 -5.25
C LYS A 34 3.81 -0.33 -6.07
N ASN A 35 3.98 -1.54 -5.54
CA ASN A 35 3.76 -2.76 -6.30
C ASN A 35 2.28 -3.08 -6.49
N VAL A 36 1.43 -2.83 -5.49
CA VAL A 36 -0.03 -3.06 -5.59
C VAL A 36 -0.72 -1.97 -6.42
N LEU A 37 -0.22 -0.72 -6.40
CA LEU A 37 -0.78 0.36 -7.22
C LEU A 37 -0.25 0.39 -8.65
N ALA A 38 0.88 -0.25 -8.96
CA ALA A 38 1.42 -0.28 -10.31
C ALA A 38 0.40 -0.76 -11.38
N PRO A 39 -0.38 -1.84 -11.16
CA PRO A 39 -1.44 -2.26 -12.08
C PRO A 39 -2.52 -1.18 -12.33
N LEU A 40 -2.83 -0.36 -11.32
CA LEU A 40 -3.87 0.68 -11.42
C LEU A 40 -3.49 1.84 -12.34
N ARG A 41 -2.20 2.05 -12.61
CA ARG A 41 -1.69 3.18 -13.40
C ARG A 41 -2.38 3.32 -14.76
N GLY A 42 -2.66 2.20 -15.44
CA GLY A 42 -3.30 2.22 -16.75
C GLY A 42 -4.74 2.74 -16.72
N ILE A 43 -5.47 2.40 -15.66
CA ILE A 43 -6.88 2.78 -15.48
C ILE A 43 -6.99 4.21 -15.00
N THR A 44 -6.17 4.64 -14.03
CA THR A 44 -6.24 6.01 -13.49
C THR A 44 -6.05 7.06 -14.58
N VAL A 45 -5.11 6.84 -15.50
CA VAL A 45 -4.89 7.71 -16.65
C VAL A 45 -6.11 7.75 -17.59
N LYS A 46 -6.82 6.64 -17.78
CA LYS A 46 -8.01 6.59 -18.64
C LYS A 46 -9.23 7.23 -18.00
N LEU A 47 -9.42 7.02 -16.69
CA LEU A 47 -10.51 7.64 -15.93
C LEU A 47 -10.36 9.17 -15.82
N GLN A 48 -9.14 9.69 -15.86
CA GLN A 48 -8.87 11.12 -15.84
C GLN A 48 -9.06 11.82 -17.20
N LYS A 49 -9.23 11.08 -18.30
CA LYS A 49 -9.44 11.67 -19.63
C LYS A 49 -10.91 12.07 -19.83
N ARG A 50 -11.13 13.12 -20.62
CA ARG A 50 -12.46 13.67 -20.91
C ARG A 50 -13.34 12.71 -21.74
N ASP A 51 -12.71 11.94 -22.63
CA ASP A 51 -13.35 10.91 -23.45
C ASP A 51 -13.15 9.53 -22.81
N ILE A 52 -13.98 9.19 -21.83
CA ILE A 52 -13.92 7.87 -21.17
C ILE A 52 -14.60 6.84 -22.06
N ASN A 53 -13.82 5.94 -22.68
CA ASN A 53 -14.38 4.71 -23.22
C ASN A 53 -14.69 3.75 -22.05
N ILE A 54 -15.92 3.83 -21.54
CA ILE A 54 -16.39 3.11 -20.35
C ILE A 54 -16.19 1.59 -20.49
N HIS A 55 -16.48 1.04 -21.67
CA HIS A 55 -16.32 -0.39 -21.93
C HIS A 55 -14.85 -0.84 -21.87
N SER A 56 -13.95 -0.04 -22.45
CA SER A 56 -12.51 -0.30 -22.36
C SER A 56 -11.98 -0.16 -20.93
N ALA A 57 -12.50 0.82 -20.16
CA ALA A 57 -12.13 1.01 -18.76
C ALA A 57 -12.56 -0.20 -17.91
N TYR A 58 -13.77 -0.73 -18.13
CA TYR A 58 -14.28 -1.90 -17.42
C TYR A 58 -13.40 -3.14 -17.64
N LYS A 59 -13.06 -3.46 -18.90
CA LYS A 59 -12.17 -4.60 -19.21
C LYS A 59 -10.81 -4.49 -18.51
N GLN A 60 -10.30 -3.27 -18.32
CA GLN A 60 -9.06 -3.07 -17.58
C GLN A 60 -9.22 -3.21 -16.08
N ILE A 61 -10.35 -2.76 -15.50
CA ILE A 61 -10.65 -2.96 -14.07
C ILE A 61 -10.63 -4.45 -13.75
N SER A 62 -11.33 -5.29 -14.51
CA SER A 62 -11.33 -6.75 -14.28
C SER A 62 -9.93 -7.35 -14.45
N SER A 63 -9.13 -6.84 -15.40
CA SER A 63 -7.73 -7.25 -15.54
C SER A 63 -6.86 -6.84 -14.34
N VAL A 64 -7.11 -5.69 -13.73
CA VAL A 64 -6.38 -5.23 -12.55
C VAL A 64 -6.79 -6.03 -11.32
N ILE A 65 -8.07 -6.34 -11.16
CA ILE A 65 -8.56 -7.23 -10.09
C ILE A 65 -7.84 -8.59 -10.18
N ALA A 66 -7.74 -9.17 -11.38
CA ALA A 66 -7.04 -10.44 -11.57
C ALA A 66 -5.56 -10.37 -11.16
N VAL A 67 -4.85 -9.27 -11.48
CA VAL A 67 -3.44 -9.09 -11.09
C VAL A 67 -3.28 -8.88 -9.58
N VAL A 68 -4.16 -8.09 -8.94
CA VAL A 68 -4.09 -7.87 -7.49
C VAL A 68 -4.48 -9.15 -6.73
N ALA A 69 -5.45 -9.92 -7.25
CA ALA A 69 -5.79 -11.23 -6.71
C ALA A 69 -4.62 -12.22 -6.83
N SER A 70 -3.89 -12.24 -7.95
CA SER A 70 -2.72 -13.12 -8.08
C SER A 70 -1.59 -12.73 -7.12
N ILE A 71 -1.39 -11.43 -6.85
CA ILE A 71 -0.48 -10.96 -5.79
C ILE A 71 -0.91 -11.52 -4.43
N ARG A 72 -2.22 -11.58 -4.17
CA ARG A 72 -2.76 -12.10 -2.90
C ARG A 72 -2.62 -13.61 -2.75
N GLU A 73 -2.78 -14.35 -3.84
CA GLU A 73 -2.62 -15.81 -3.87
C GLU A 73 -1.15 -16.22 -3.76
N ASP A 74 -0.24 -15.50 -4.41
CA ASP A 74 1.19 -15.80 -4.45
C ASP A 74 2.01 -14.88 -3.52
N THR A 75 1.39 -14.34 -2.46
CA THR A 75 2.02 -13.36 -1.56
C THR A 75 3.33 -13.89 -0.97
N ASP A 76 3.45 -15.20 -0.71
CA ASP A 76 4.66 -15.79 -0.15
C ASP A 76 5.87 -15.71 -1.08
N ASN A 77 5.68 -15.79 -2.39
CA ASN A 77 6.78 -15.68 -3.35
C ASN A 77 7.01 -14.24 -3.76
N VAL A 78 5.93 -13.52 -4.05
CA VAL A 78 5.98 -12.09 -4.40
C VAL A 78 6.65 -11.27 -3.29
N PHE A 79 6.39 -11.61 -2.02
CA PHE A 79 6.97 -10.87 -0.90
C PHE A 79 8.48 -11.13 -0.73
N LYS A 80 9.04 -12.26 -1.17
CA LYS A 80 10.50 -12.49 -1.12
C LYS A 80 11.24 -11.47 -1.98
N ASP A 81 10.73 -11.22 -3.18
CA ASP A 81 11.29 -10.22 -4.09
C ASP A 81 11.17 -8.81 -3.50
N TRP A 82 10.00 -8.50 -2.91
CA TRP A 82 9.79 -7.21 -2.25
C TRP A 82 10.68 -7.05 -1.03
N TYR A 83 10.90 -8.13 -0.27
CA TYR A 83 11.74 -8.12 0.92
C TYR A 83 13.22 -7.90 0.58
N SER A 84 13.68 -8.41 -0.57
CA SER A 84 15.01 -8.07 -1.10
C SER A 84 15.13 -6.57 -1.43
N GLU A 85 14.11 -5.98 -2.07
CA GLU A 85 14.04 -4.53 -2.32
C GLU A 85 14.03 -3.73 -1.01
N ILE A 86 13.21 -4.15 -0.03
CA ILE A 86 13.12 -3.54 1.31
C ILE A 86 14.48 -3.60 2.01
N SER A 87 15.17 -4.73 1.94
CA SER A 87 16.49 -4.91 2.55
C SER A 87 17.52 -3.96 1.95
N SER A 88 17.54 -3.82 0.62
CA SER A 88 18.42 -2.87 -0.07
C SER A 88 18.09 -1.40 0.27
N LEU A 89 16.81 -1.07 0.43
CA LEU A 89 16.39 0.27 0.84
C LEU A 89 16.76 0.55 2.30
N ALA A 90 16.56 -0.41 3.20
CA ALA A 90 16.91 -0.29 4.61
C ALA A 90 18.43 -0.07 4.79
N GLU A 91 19.26 -0.80 4.05
CA GLU A 91 20.72 -0.62 4.04
C GLU A 91 21.12 0.79 3.62
N LYS A 92 20.50 1.35 2.57
CA LYS A 92 20.80 2.71 2.09
C LYS A 92 20.48 3.82 3.09
N VAL A 93 19.54 3.57 4.00
CA VAL A 93 19.08 4.55 5.00
C VAL A 93 19.58 4.17 6.40
N ASP A 94 20.48 3.18 6.51
CA ASP A 94 21.08 2.69 7.75
C ASP A 94 20.06 2.22 8.80
N ILE A 95 19.02 1.50 8.34
CA ILE A 95 17.95 0.96 9.18
C ILE A 95 18.17 -0.54 9.37
N THR A 96 18.10 -1.00 10.62
CA THR A 96 18.20 -2.43 10.93
C THR A 96 16.88 -3.16 10.64
N LEU A 97 16.96 -4.31 9.96
CA LEU A 97 15.83 -5.20 9.74
C LEU A 97 15.44 -5.92 11.04
N GLN A 98 14.52 -5.34 11.81
CA GLN A 98 14.05 -5.92 13.06
C GLN A 98 12.54 -5.77 13.21
N ILE A 99 11.94 -6.69 13.97
CA ILE A 99 10.53 -6.57 14.37
C ILE A 99 10.44 -5.43 15.40
N PRO A 100 9.48 -4.48 15.27
CA PRO A 100 9.27 -3.45 16.27
C PRO A 100 9.05 -4.05 17.66
N ARG A 101 9.41 -3.34 18.73
CA ARG A 101 9.11 -3.80 20.09
C ARG A 101 7.61 -3.98 20.25
N LEU A 102 7.16 -5.24 20.34
CA LEU A 102 5.78 -5.58 20.62
C LEU A 102 5.49 -5.22 22.08
N ALA A 103 4.61 -4.25 22.31
CA ALA A 103 4.06 -4.04 23.65
C ALA A 103 3.25 -5.29 24.03
N GLY A 104 3.50 -5.86 25.22
CA GLY A 104 2.92 -7.14 25.65
C GLY A 104 1.38 -7.20 25.71
N GLN A 105 0.69 -6.09 25.45
CA GLN A 105 -0.77 -5.99 25.43
C GLN A 105 -1.28 -5.09 24.29
N GLN A 106 -1.00 -5.43 23.03
CA GLN A 106 -1.67 -4.78 21.91
C GLN A 106 -3.01 -5.51 21.62
N LYS A 107 -4.13 -5.00 22.17
CA LYS A 107 -5.46 -5.60 22.00
C LYS A 107 -6.11 -5.34 20.62
N HIS A 108 -5.55 -4.41 19.85
CA HIS A 108 -6.19 -3.86 18.65
C HIS A 108 -5.55 -4.29 17.32
N ARG A 109 -4.42 -5.02 17.37
CA ARG A 109 -3.75 -5.61 16.20
C ARG A 109 -3.67 -7.13 16.37
N SER A 110 -3.77 -7.86 15.26
CA SER A 110 -3.55 -9.30 15.25
C SER A 110 -2.06 -9.58 15.44
N ASN A 111 -1.65 -9.89 16.68
CA ASN A 111 -0.28 -10.30 16.99
C ASN A 111 -0.11 -11.78 16.64
N GLN A 112 -0.06 -12.10 15.35
CA GLN A 112 0.41 -13.42 14.95
C GLN A 112 1.89 -13.57 15.34
N PRO A 113 2.28 -14.67 16.01
CA PRO A 113 3.69 -14.97 16.22
C PRO A 113 4.35 -15.09 14.83
N ALA A 114 5.38 -14.32 14.61
CA ALA A 114 6.18 -14.35 13.38
C ALA A 114 7.56 -14.91 13.71
N ASN A 115 8.04 -15.84 12.88
CA ASN A 115 9.32 -16.49 13.07
C ASN A 115 10.48 -15.66 12.49
N SER A 116 10.17 -14.68 11.64
CA SER A 116 11.13 -13.76 11.03
C SER A 116 10.55 -12.35 10.87
N THR A 117 11.42 -11.36 10.69
CA THR A 117 11.04 -9.98 10.34
C THR A 117 10.26 -9.93 9.04
N GLU A 118 10.63 -10.77 8.06
CA GLU A 118 9.91 -10.92 6.80
C GLU A 118 8.46 -11.39 7.03
N GLU A 119 8.28 -12.48 7.78
CA GLU A 119 6.95 -13.03 8.07
C GLU A 119 6.09 -12.02 8.83
N TYR A 120 6.68 -11.29 9.78
CA TYR A 120 5.99 -10.25 10.54
C TYR A 120 5.39 -9.17 9.63
N TYR A 121 6.21 -8.56 8.78
CA TYR A 121 5.77 -7.45 7.94
C TYR A 121 4.83 -7.88 6.81
N LYS A 122 5.01 -9.10 6.30
CA LYS A 122 4.06 -9.72 5.36
C LYS A 122 2.66 -9.80 5.97
N CYS A 123 2.54 -10.36 7.18
CA CYS A 123 1.25 -10.55 7.85
C CYS A 123 0.67 -9.25 8.43
N ALA A 124 1.51 -8.36 8.95
CA ALA A 124 1.07 -7.15 9.63
C ALA A 124 0.69 -6.00 8.67
N ILE A 125 1.32 -5.93 7.48
CA ILE A 125 1.16 -4.80 6.55
C ILE A 125 0.68 -5.29 5.19
N VAL A 126 1.43 -6.20 4.56
CA VAL A 126 1.22 -6.52 3.15
C VAL A 126 -0.11 -7.21 2.89
N ILE A 127 -0.40 -8.30 3.62
CA ILE A 127 -1.66 -9.04 3.46
C ILE A 127 -2.88 -8.13 3.70
N PRO A 128 -2.98 -7.40 4.85
CA PRO A 128 -4.09 -6.49 5.08
C PRO A 128 -4.23 -5.41 4.02
N PHE A 129 -3.11 -4.86 3.53
CA PHE A 129 -3.13 -3.83 2.50
C PHE A 129 -3.61 -4.37 1.15
N VAL A 130 -3.15 -5.55 0.73
CA VAL A 130 -3.61 -6.18 -0.52
C VAL A 130 -5.09 -6.54 -0.43
N ASP A 131 -5.55 -7.10 0.70
CA ASP A 131 -6.96 -7.42 0.94
C ASP A 131 -7.83 -6.15 0.87
N TYR A 132 -7.38 -5.07 1.52
CA TYR A 132 -8.05 -3.78 1.46
C TYR A 132 -8.13 -3.25 0.02
N MET A 133 -7.02 -3.20 -0.70
CA MET A 133 -6.99 -2.73 -2.08
C MET A 133 -7.86 -3.57 -3.00
N LEU A 134 -7.86 -4.89 -2.84
CA LEU A 134 -8.73 -5.78 -3.60
C LEU A 134 -10.21 -5.46 -3.32
N SER A 135 -10.58 -5.20 -2.07
CA SER A 135 -11.96 -4.83 -1.71
C SER A 135 -12.39 -3.50 -2.34
N GLU A 136 -11.53 -2.49 -2.34
CA GLU A 136 -11.80 -1.17 -2.94
C GLU A 136 -11.95 -1.26 -4.47
N ILE A 137 -11.08 -2.03 -5.14
CA ILE A 137 -11.15 -2.19 -6.61
C ILE A 137 -12.40 -2.97 -7.01
N ASN A 138 -12.79 -3.98 -6.23
CA ASN A 138 -14.06 -4.68 -6.45
C ASN A 138 -15.27 -3.76 -6.24
N LEU A 139 -15.22 -2.84 -5.27
CA LEU A 139 -16.28 -1.85 -5.07
C LEU A 139 -16.42 -0.91 -6.27
N LEU A 140 -15.30 -0.50 -6.88
CA LEU A 140 -15.31 0.30 -8.11
C LEU A 140 -16.01 -0.43 -9.26
N GLU A 141 -15.74 -1.72 -9.43
CA GLU A 141 -16.40 -2.53 -10.47
C GLU A 141 -17.92 -2.55 -10.28
N ASN A 142 -18.39 -2.78 -9.04
CA ASN A 142 -19.82 -2.84 -8.71
C ASN A 142 -20.53 -1.48 -8.79
N THR A 143 -19.87 -0.39 -8.40
CA THR A 143 -20.47 0.96 -8.40
C THR A 143 -20.69 1.48 -9.83
N HIS A 144 -19.77 1.19 -10.76
CA HIS A 144 -19.94 1.59 -12.17
C HIS A 144 -21.03 0.78 -12.88
N VAL A 145 -21.22 -0.50 -12.52
CA VAL A 145 -22.38 -1.30 -12.95
C VAL A 145 -23.68 -0.62 -12.50
N TYR A 146 -23.76 -0.17 -11.25
CA TYR A 146 -24.93 0.56 -10.74
C TYR A 146 -25.22 1.87 -11.49
N ILE A 147 -24.19 2.65 -11.85
CA ILE A 147 -24.36 3.89 -12.62
C ILE A 147 -24.81 3.59 -14.06
N LEU A 148 -24.23 2.58 -14.72
CA LEU A 148 -24.68 2.12 -16.04
C LEU A 148 -26.15 1.66 -15.99
N PHE A 149 -26.54 0.87 -15.00
CA PHE A 149 -27.93 0.44 -14.82
C PHE A 149 -28.90 1.58 -14.49
N LYS A 150 -28.44 2.61 -13.75
CA LYS A 150 -29.30 3.74 -13.36
C LYS A 150 -29.45 4.79 -14.46
N VAL A 151 -28.42 4.98 -15.29
CA VAL A 151 -28.44 5.92 -16.43
C VAL A 151 -29.14 5.32 -17.64
N PHE A 152 -29.00 4.01 -17.90
CA PHE A 152 -29.66 3.33 -19.03
C PHE A 152 -31.03 2.71 -18.72
N ARG A 153 -31.58 2.94 -17.52
CA ARG A 153 -32.95 2.53 -17.16
C ARG A 153 -33.80 3.74 -16.76
N LEU A 154 -33.83 4.73 -17.65
CA LEU A 154 -34.83 5.79 -17.71
C LEU A 154 -35.35 5.92 -19.15
N GLU A 155 -35.80 4.79 -19.71
CA GLU A 155 -36.82 4.73 -20.77
C GLU A 155 -37.72 3.53 -20.48
#